data_AF-A0A8T7AG50-F1
#
_entry.id   AF-A0A8T7AG50-F1
#
_cell.length_a   1.000
_cell.length_b   1.000
_cell.length_c   1.000
_cell.angle_alpha   90.00
_cell.angle_beta   90.00
_cell.angle_gamma   90.00
#
_symmetry.space_group_name_H-M   'P 1'
#
loop_
_entity.id
_entity.type
_entity.pdbx_description
1 polymer ?
#
loop_
_entity_poly.entity_id
_entity_poly.type
_entity_poly.pdbx_seq_one_letter_code
_entity_poly.pdbx_strand_id
1 'polypeptide(L)'
;MTKIVFNTVRKALLILVSELIGNPVGYALIGAANRLGGGRLITVFLEYPPTRNYVSAVTFPGYARRARWQPRFAGIYCPAPGKWGLVLAVSSLEPDLVDPENAHRLQGILQSLEAIKSRIGAQHNCLAGI
;
A
#
# COMPACT_ATOMS: atom_id res chain seq x y z
N MET A 1 4.34 4.21 -30.98
CA MET A 1 4.00 5.30 -30.03
C MET A 1 3.02 4.89 -28.91
N THR A 2 2.32 3.76 -29.03
CA THR A 2 1.19 3.38 -28.15
C THR A 2 1.58 2.83 -26.76
N LYS A 3 2.68 2.07 -26.63
CA LYS A 3 3.05 1.41 -25.35
C LYS A 3 3.52 2.38 -24.27
N ILE A 4 4.25 3.44 -24.64
CA ILE A 4 4.80 4.43 -23.70
C ILE A 4 3.67 5.27 -23.09
N VAL A 5 2.75 5.75 -23.93
CA VAL A 5 1.58 6.52 -23.48
C VAL A 5 0.70 5.66 -22.57
N PHE A 6 0.43 4.41 -22.96
CA PHE A 6 -0.37 3.49 -22.14
C PHE A 6 0.22 3.26 -20.75
N ASN A 7 1.53 3.01 -20.65
CA ASN A 7 2.17 2.80 -19.34
C ASN A 7 2.15 4.08 -18.48
N THR A 8 2.32 5.24 -19.09
CA THR A 8 2.27 6.54 -18.39
C THR A 8 0.87 6.80 -17.83
N VAL A 9 -0.17 6.59 -18.64
CA VAL A 9 -1.57 6.72 -18.21
C VAL A 9 -1.89 5.74 -17.10
N ARG A 10 -1.48 4.48 -17.23
CA ARG A 10 -1.66 3.45 -16.19
C ARG A 10 -1.05 3.88 -14.86
N LYS A 11 0.20 4.35 -14.86
CA LYS A 11 0.87 4.83 -13.64
C LYS A 11 0.17 6.03 -13.02
N ALA A 12 -0.27 6.99 -13.85
CA ALA A 12 -1.00 8.15 -13.38
C ALA A 12 -2.33 7.77 -12.73
N LEU A 13 -3.09 6.84 -13.34
CA LEU A 13 -4.32 6.30 -12.77
C LEU A 13 -4.08 5.56 -11.45
N LEU A 14 -3.04 4.72 -11.38
CA LEU A 14 -2.69 4.02 -10.15
C LEU A 14 -2.36 5.00 -9.02
N ILE A 15 -1.59 6.06 -9.31
CA ILE A 15 -1.28 7.11 -8.33
C ILE A 15 -2.54 7.85 -7.91
N LEU A 16 -3.41 8.23 -8.86
CA LEU A 16 -4.66 8.93 -8.55
C LEU A 16 -5.56 8.12 -7.61
N VAL A 17 -5.73 6.82 -7.91
CA VAL A 17 -6.50 5.90 -7.06
C VAL A 17 -5.82 5.73 -5.71
N SER A 18 -4.49 5.60 -5.69
CA SER A 18 -3.68 5.49 -4.48
C SER A 18 -3.87 6.70 -3.56
N GLU A 19 -3.95 7.91 -4.11
CA GLU A 19 -4.17 9.14 -3.34
C GLU A 19 -5.61 9.31 -2.85
N LEU A 20 -6.57 8.98 -3.71
CA LEU A 20 -7.99 9.11 -3.39
C LEU A 20 -8.41 8.14 -2.28
N ILE A 21 -7.84 6.93 -2.28
CA ILE A 21 -8.11 5.91 -1.26
C ILE A 21 -7.15 6.01 -0.07
N GLY A 22 -5.87 6.27 -0.33
CA GLY A 22 -4.76 6.21 0.63
C GLY A 22 -4.67 7.39 1.60
N ASN A 23 -5.79 8.01 1.93
CA ASN A 23 -5.89 9.08 2.91
C ASN A 23 -6.83 8.68 4.06
N PRO A 24 -6.80 9.39 5.20
CA PRO A 24 -7.62 9.04 6.37
C PRO A 24 -9.12 8.95 6.08
N VAL A 25 -9.65 9.81 5.20
CA VAL A 25 -11.07 9.80 4.82
C VAL A 25 -11.40 8.57 3.99
N GLY A 26 -10.57 8.26 2.99
CA GLY A 26 -10.71 7.05 2.16
C GLY A 26 -10.71 5.78 3.00
N TYR A 27 -9.77 5.65 3.94
CA TYR A 27 -9.75 4.52 4.87
C TYR A 27 -10.94 4.50 5.83
N ALA A 28 -11.45 5.65 6.28
CA ALA A 28 -12.65 5.69 7.10
C ALA A 28 -13.90 5.19 6.34
N LEU A 29 -14.03 5.56 5.06
CA LEU A 29 -15.10 5.08 4.18
C LEU A 29 -14.99 3.57 3.94
N ILE A 30 -13.78 3.06 3.70
CA ILE A 30 -13.53 1.60 3.60
C ILE A 30 -13.93 0.92 4.91
N GLY A 31 -13.56 1.48 6.05
CA GLY A 31 -13.93 0.91 7.36
C GLY A 31 -15.44 0.89 7.60
N ALA A 32 -16.15 1.94 7.20
CA ALA A 32 -17.61 1.97 7.27
C ALA A 32 -18.23 0.89 6.37
N ALA A 33 -17.78 0.78 5.11
CA ALA A 33 -18.24 -0.24 4.18
C ALA A 33 -17.92 -1.66 4.69
N ASN A 34 -16.74 -1.87 5.29
CA ASN A 34 -16.36 -3.16 5.86
C ASN A 34 -17.29 -3.58 7.01
N ARG A 35 -17.63 -2.65 7.92
CA ARG A 35 -18.58 -2.90 9.01
C ARG A 35 -19.98 -3.23 8.49
N LEU A 36 -20.47 -2.48 7.51
CA LEU A 36 -21.77 -2.73 6.88
C LEU A 36 -21.81 -4.07 6.13
N GLY A 37 -20.69 -4.46 5.51
CA GLY A 37 -20.55 -5.72 4.76
C GLY A 37 -20.23 -6.96 5.61
N GLY A 38 -20.31 -6.86 6.95
CA GLY A 38 -20.08 -7.99 7.86
C GLY A 38 -18.61 -8.32 8.15
N GLY A 39 -17.70 -7.35 8.03
CA GLY A 39 -16.29 -7.49 8.45
C GLY A 39 -15.47 -8.42 7.56
N ARG A 40 -15.67 -8.35 6.24
CA ARG A 40 -15.00 -9.23 5.26
C ARG A 40 -13.58 -8.80 4.90
N LEU A 41 -13.23 -7.53 5.08
CA LEU A 41 -11.86 -7.03 4.92
C LEU A 41 -11.10 -7.32 6.21
N ILE A 42 -10.28 -8.38 6.17
CA ILE A 42 -9.67 -8.96 7.38
C ILE A 42 -8.18 -8.66 7.51
N THR A 43 -7.50 -8.29 6.42
CA THR A 43 -6.04 -8.16 6.40
C THR A 43 -5.60 -6.84 5.77
N VAL A 44 -4.60 -6.20 6.37
CA VAL A 44 -3.76 -5.19 5.71
C VAL A 44 -2.44 -5.84 5.37
N PHE A 45 -2.07 -5.82 4.11
CA PHE A 45 -0.82 -6.37 3.61
C PHE A 45 0.08 -5.23 3.17
N LEU A 46 1.31 -5.17 3.68
CA LEU A 46 2.33 -4.25 3.18
C LEU A 46 3.31 -4.99 2.29
N GLU A 47 3.45 -4.47 1.09
CA GLU A 47 4.42 -4.88 0.09
C GLU A 47 5.59 -3.88 0.02
N TYR A 48 6.77 -4.41 -0.21
CA TYR A 48 7.92 -3.62 -0.64
C TYR A 48 8.59 -4.26 -1.87
N PRO A 49 9.12 -3.44 -2.78
CA PRO A 49 9.72 -3.88 -4.03
C PRO A 49 11.07 -4.58 -3.83
N PRO A 50 11.42 -5.57 -4.66
CA PRO A 50 12.71 -6.27 -4.56
C PRO A 50 13.85 -5.45 -5.19
N THR A 51 13.52 -4.61 -6.18
CA THR A 51 14.52 -3.88 -6.96
C THR A 51 14.04 -2.47 -7.35
N ARG A 52 14.99 -1.57 -7.60
CA ARG A 52 14.71 -0.23 -8.16
C ARG A 52 14.03 -0.30 -9.53
N ASN A 53 14.39 -1.31 -10.33
CA ASN A 53 13.79 -1.53 -11.64
C ASN A 53 12.29 -1.82 -11.51
N TYR A 54 11.88 -2.64 -10.54
CA TYR A 54 10.47 -2.89 -10.26
C TYR A 54 9.71 -1.60 -9.93
N VAL A 55 10.26 -0.76 -9.02
CA VAL A 55 9.68 0.55 -8.69
C VAL A 55 9.49 1.42 -9.93
N SER A 56 10.53 1.50 -10.76
CA SER A 56 10.50 2.28 -11.99
C SER A 56 9.48 1.76 -13.01
N ALA A 57 9.12 0.48 -12.97
CA ALA A 57 8.12 -0.11 -13.86
C ALA A 57 6.69 0.23 -13.42
N VAL A 58 6.44 0.38 -12.12
CA VAL A 58 5.09 0.55 -11.55
C VAL A 58 4.73 1.98 -11.15
N THR A 59 5.71 2.87 -10.97
CA THR A 59 5.45 4.27 -10.59
C THR A 59 6.45 5.26 -11.21
N PHE A 60 6.32 6.55 -10.88
CA PHE A 60 7.26 7.60 -11.26
C PHE A 60 8.28 7.85 -10.13
N PRO A 61 9.53 8.23 -10.44
CA PRO A 61 10.59 8.44 -9.43
C PRO A 61 10.22 9.45 -8.33
N GLY A 62 9.55 10.56 -8.70
CA GLY A 62 9.11 11.56 -7.74
C GLY A 62 8.07 11.03 -6.74
N TYR A 63 7.13 10.21 -7.21
CA TYR A 63 6.14 9.58 -6.34
C TYR A 63 6.75 8.48 -5.48
N ALA A 64 7.65 7.65 -6.06
CA ALA A 64 8.40 6.65 -5.32
C ALA A 64 9.12 7.29 -4.11
N ARG A 65 9.87 8.38 -4.32
CA ARG A 65 10.54 9.09 -3.22
C ARG A 65 9.58 9.49 -2.08
N ARG A 66 8.35 9.90 -2.41
CA ARG A 66 7.32 10.23 -1.43
C ARG A 66 6.76 9.00 -0.71
N ALA A 67 6.58 7.91 -1.43
CA ALA A 67 6.07 6.64 -0.93
C ALA A 67 7.13 5.77 -0.22
N ARG A 68 8.39 6.21 -0.15
CA ARG A 68 9.49 5.40 0.42
C ARG A 68 9.21 4.95 1.85
N TRP A 69 8.71 5.84 2.69
CA TRP A 69 8.47 5.56 4.12
C TRP A 69 7.01 5.76 4.53
N GLN A 70 6.11 5.78 3.55
CA GLN A 70 4.69 6.06 3.77
C GLN A 70 3.89 5.00 3.02
N PRO A 71 3.20 4.09 3.74
CA PRO A 71 2.34 3.10 3.10
C PRO A 71 1.30 3.78 2.21
N ARG A 72 1.22 3.37 0.94
CA ARG A 72 0.27 3.88 -0.04
C ARG A 72 -0.64 2.77 -0.51
N PHE A 73 -1.91 3.09 -0.75
CA PHE A 73 -2.84 2.11 -1.32
C PHE A 73 -2.31 1.60 -2.66
N ALA A 74 -2.21 0.27 -2.79
CA ALA A 74 -1.72 -0.41 -3.98
C ALA A 74 -2.76 -1.36 -4.58
N GLY A 75 -3.75 -1.80 -3.79
CA GLY A 75 -4.84 -2.60 -4.31
C GLY A 75 -5.64 -3.32 -3.24
N ILE A 76 -6.42 -4.30 -3.70
CA ILE A 76 -7.16 -5.24 -2.87
C ILE A 76 -6.89 -6.65 -3.38
N TYR A 77 -6.96 -7.64 -2.50
CA TYR A 77 -6.80 -9.05 -2.85
C TYR A 77 -7.81 -9.91 -2.09
N CYS A 78 -8.00 -11.15 -2.54
CA CYS A 78 -8.95 -12.10 -1.97
C CYS A 78 -8.17 -13.33 -1.48
N PRO A 79 -7.71 -13.37 -0.21
CA PRO A 79 -6.95 -14.51 0.30
C PRO A 79 -7.78 -15.80 0.39
N ALA A 80 -9.10 -15.69 0.56
CA ALA A 80 -10.01 -16.82 0.67
C ALA A 80 -11.42 -16.38 0.24
N PRO A 81 -12.31 -17.31 -0.17
CA PRO A 81 -13.67 -16.98 -0.59
C PRO A 81 -14.40 -16.09 0.43
N GLY A 82 -14.83 -14.90 -0.02
CA GLY A 82 -15.56 -13.94 0.82
C GLY A 82 -14.71 -13.18 1.84
N LYS A 83 -13.38 -13.36 1.84
CA LYS A 83 -12.43 -12.60 2.65
C LYS A 83 -11.55 -11.74 1.76
N TRP A 84 -11.38 -10.49 2.14
CA TRP A 84 -10.62 -9.52 1.39
C TRP A 84 -9.44 -9.01 2.22
N GLY A 85 -8.40 -8.55 1.53
CA GLY A 85 -7.32 -7.81 2.14
C GLY A 85 -7.00 -6.55 1.35
N LEU A 86 -6.45 -5.57 2.06
CA LEU A 86 -6.00 -4.29 1.53
C LEU A 86 -4.50 -4.37 1.28
N VAL A 87 -4.07 -4.11 0.06
CA VAL A 87 -2.65 -4.04 -0.28
C VAL A 87 -2.17 -2.60 -0.17
N LEU A 88 -1.14 -2.41 0.62
CA LEU A 88 -0.38 -1.19 0.73
C LEU A 88 1.03 -1.45 0.20
N ALA A 89 1.67 -0.43 -0.37
CA ALA A 89 3.05 -0.51 -0.82
C ALA A 89 3.87 0.66 -0.28
N VAL A 90 5.14 0.39 0.00
CA VAL A 90 6.20 1.40 0.13
C VAL A 90 7.20 1.24 -1.00
N SER A 91 7.97 2.28 -1.30
CA SER A 91 9.04 2.18 -2.31
C SER A 91 10.42 1.87 -1.73
N SER A 92 10.53 1.68 -0.40
CA SER A 92 11.77 1.26 0.23
C SER A 92 12.14 -0.14 -0.23
N LEU A 93 13.43 -0.38 -0.44
CA LEU A 93 13.95 -1.70 -0.78
C LEU A 93 14.35 -2.44 0.50
N GLU A 94 14.56 -3.75 0.41
CA GLU A 94 15.05 -4.54 1.54
C GLU A 94 16.29 -3.94 2.24
N PRO A 95 17.35 -3.48 1.53
CA PRO A 95 18.48 -2.82 2.18
C PRO A 95 18.11 -1.57 2.99
N ASP A 96 17.06 -0.84 2.59
CA ASP A 96 16.59 0.32 3.35
C ASP A 96 15.92 -0.13 4.67
N LEU A 97 15.20 -1.26 4.64
CA LEU A 97 14.39 -1.75 5.75
C LEU A 97 15.21 -2.46 6.83
N VAL A 98 16.31 -3.12 6.44
CA VAL A 98 17.20 -3.86 7.37
C VAL A 98 18.29 -2.98 7.97
N ASP A 99 18.51 -1.78 7.41
CA ASP A 99 19.48 -0.81 7.91
C ASP A 99 19.06 -0.25 9.29
N PRO A 100 19.87 -0.47 10.35
CA PRO A 100 19.57 0.02 11.70
C PRO A 100 19.37 1.54 11.77
N GLU A 101 20.01 2.33 10.90
CA GLU A 101 19.84 3.79 10.88
C GLU A 101 18.40 4.20 10.52
N ASN A 102 17.69 3.33 9.79
CA ASN A 102 16.31 3.55 9.38
C ASN A 102 15.26 2.95 10.32
N ALA A 103 15.67 2.38 11.47
CA ALA A 103 14.76 1.73 12.42
C ALA A 103 13.57 2.61 12.83
N HIS A 104 13.80 3.92 13.05
CA HIS A 104 12.75 4.88 13.38
C HIS A 104 11.72 5.05 12.25
N ARG A 105 12.16 4.96 10.99
CA ARG A 105 11.28 5.07 9.81
C ARG A 105 10.45 3.81 9.63
N LEU A 106 11.06 2.64 9.85
CA LEU A 106 10.36 1.36 9.86
C LEU A 106 9.28 1.34 10.95
N GLN A 107 9.59 1.85 12.14
CA GLN A 107 8.60 2.01 13.21
C GLN A 107 7.42 2.90 12.77
N GLY A 108 7.69 4.01 12.06
CA GLY A 108 6.64 4.86 11.50
C GLY A 108 5.75 4.16 10.46
N ILE A 109 6.33 3.29 9.63
CA ILE A 109 5.56 2.42 8.73
C ILE A 109 4.63 1.51 9.54
N LEU A 110 5.17 0.80 10.55
CA LEU A 110 4.39 -0.15 11.35
C LEU A 110 3.24 0.54 12.12
N GLN A 111 3.50 1.73 12.67
CA GLN A 111 2.47 2.55 13.31
C GLN A 111 1.38 2.98 12.32
N SER A 112 1.78 3.35 11.10
CA SER A 112 0.83 3.71 10.03
C SER A 112 -0.04 2.51 9.62
N LEU A 113 0.54 1.32 9.51
CA LEU A 113 -0.21 0.09 9.24
C LEU A 113 -1.23 -0.20 10.33
N GLU A 114 -0.83 -0.09 11.59
CA GLU A 114 -1.74 -0.33 12.72
C GLU A 114 -2.89 0.67 12.75
N ALA A 115 -2.61 1.96 12.50
CA ALA A 115 -3.62 2.99 12.39
C ALA A 115 -4.59 2.74 11.23
N ILE A 116 -4.09 2.29 10.07
CA ILE A 116 -4.92 1.93 8.91
C ILE A 116 -5.77 0.71 9.24
N LYS A 117 -5.17 -0.37 9.79
CA LYS A 117 -5.87 -1.59 10.22
C LYS A 117 -7.02 -1.28 11.15
N SER A 118 -6.75 -0.48 12.19
CA SER A 118 -7.75 -0.02 13.16
C SER A 118 -8.89 0.75 12.47
N ARG A 119 -8.55 1.69 11.58
CA ARG A 119 -9.54 2.52 10.89
C ARG A 119 -10.44 1.72 9.96
N ILE A 120 -9.89 0.76 9.22
CA ILE A 120 -10.66 -0.07 8.28
C ILE A 120 -11.38 -1.25 8.98
N GLY A 121 -11.08 -1.51 10.25
CA GLY A 121 -11.63 -2.64 11.01
C GLY A 121 -11.10 -4.00 10.53
N ALA A 122 -9.85 -4.06 10.07
CA ALA A 122 -9.18 -5.32 9.74
C ALA A 122 -8.63 -5.99 11.01
N GLN A 123 -8.42 -7.31 10.95
CA GLN A 123 -8.00 -8.12 12.09
C GLN A 123 -6.48 -8.34 12.11
N HIS A 124 -5.86 -8.44 10.93
CA HIS A 124 -4.46 -8.82 10.79
C HIS A 124 -3.65 -7.80 9.99
N ASN A 125 -2.38 -7.64 10.36
CA ASN A 125 -1.36 -7.07 9.49
C ASN A 125 -0.48 -8.21 8.97
N CYS A 126 -0.07 -8.12 7.72
CA CYS A 126 0.92 -9.01 7.13
C CYS A 126 1.96 -8.18 6.36
N LEU A 127 3.21 -8.59 6.43
CA LEU A 127 4.35 -7.94 5.82
C LEU A 127 5.03 -8.97 4.93
N ALA A 128 5.28 -8.65 3.66
CA ALA A 128 6.13 -9.48 2.82
C ALA A 128 6.93 -8.63 1.81
N GLY A 129 8.10 -9.12 1.45
CA GLY A 129 8.78 -8.68 0.24
C GLY A 129 8.13 -9.32 -0.97
N ILE A 130 7.98 -8.54 -2.06
CA ILE A 130 7.69 -9.08 -3.40
C ILE A 130 9.02 -9.30 -4.12
#